data_AF-A0A251SDL2-F1
#
_entry.id   AF-A0A251SDL2-F1
#
_cell.length_a   1.000
_cell.length_b   1.000
_cell.length_c   1.000
_cell.angle_alpha   90.00
_cell.angle_beta   90.00
_cell.angle_gamma   90.00
#
_symmetry.space_group_name_H-M   'P 1'
#
loop_
_entity.id
_entity.type
_entity.pdbx_description
1 polymer ?
#
loop_
_entity_poly.entity_id
_entity_poly.type
_entity_poly.pdbx_seq_one_letter_code
_entity_poly.pdbx_strand_id
1 'polypeptide(L)'
;MSEDDGVACLITDAQWFGTQSVAVGLKLPRIVHRTSSISSFLLFAKSLALLDTGCFWQGSDEERKSETLVQGLEPLKVKDLPKLLTSEPQGVCKVLELMAKATKRAQALIWNTFKELEEHDLEVLSQDFPNPHFFIGPFHKYFPAHHQAAS
;
A
#
# COMPACT_ATOMS: atom_id res chain seq x y z
N MET A 1 41.82 -5.34 1.29
CA MET A 1 40.78 -5.15 2.32
C MET A 1 39.60 -4.57 1.59
N SER A 2 38.49 -5.31 1.47
CA SER A 2 37.28 -4.78 0.82
C SER A 2 36.80 -3.58 1.62
N GLU A 3 36.72 -2.41 0.99
CA GLU A 3 36.04 -1.26 1.58
C GLU A 3 34.60 -1.67 1.86
N ASP A 4 34.14 -1.46 3.10
CA ASP A 4 32.74 -1.63 3.45
C ASP A 4 32.01 -0.42 2.85
N ASP A 5 31.41 -0.62 1.67
CA ASP A 5 30.65 0.41 0.94
C ASP A 5 29.45 0.96 1.73
N GLY A 6 29.18 0.40 2.92
CA GLY A 6 28.13 0.83 3.82
C GLY A 6 26.75 0.47 3.29
N VAL A 7 25.71 0.87 4.03
CA VAL A 7 24.33 0.66 3.62
C VAL A 7 23.92 1.75 2.64
N ALA A 8 23.57 1.38 1.41
CA ALA A 8 23.16 2.34 0.39
C ALA A 8 21.71 2.83 0.52
N CYS A 9 20.79 1.98 1.02
CA CYS A 9 19.37 2.30 1.16
C CYS A 9 18.66 1.39 2.16
N LEU A 10 17.44 1.77 2.54
CA LEU A 10 16.54 0.94 3.35
C LEU A 10 15.29 0.57 2.54
N ILE A 11 15.11 -0.73 2.26
CA ILE A 11 13.91 -1.26 1.61
C ILE A 11 13.02 -1.90 2.68
N THR A 12 11.81 -1.39 2.86
CA THR A 12 10.88 -1.89 3.89
C THR A 12 9.46 -2.03 3.37
N ASP A 13 8.71 -2.95 3.96
CA ASP A 13 7.26 -2.99 3.78
C ASP A 13 6.63 -1.66 4.24
N ALA A 14 5.52 -1.26 3.62
CA ALA A 14 4.81 -0.03 3.97
C ALA A 14 4.28 -0.02 5.41
N GLN A 15 3.91 -1.18 5.98
CA GLN A 15 3.48 -1.29 7.38
C GLN A 15 4.59 -0.88 8.36
N TRP A 16 5.86 -0.93 7.94
CA TRP A 16 7.00 -0.50 8.74
C TRP A 16 7.17 1.03 8.64
N PHE A 17 6.10 1.81 8.76
CA PHE A 17 6.09 3.26 8.53
C PHE A 17 7.08 4.04 9.43
N GLY A 18 7.37 3.52 10.63
CA GLY A 18 8.35 4.12 11.56
C GLY A 18 9.78 4.15 11.02
N THR A 19 10.12 3.29 10.05
CA THR A 19 11.46 3.26 9.45
C THR A 19 11.75 4.50 8.62
N GLN A 20 10.75 5.30 8.25
CA GLN A 20 10.98 6.59 7.59
C GLN A 20 11.82 7.53 8.46
N SER A 21 11.55 7.61 9.77
CA SER A 21 12.32 8.47 10.68
C SER A 21 13.73 7.93 10.91
N VAL A 22 13.88 6.60 10.95
CA VAL A 22 15.19 5.93 11.04
C VAL A 22 16.03 6.25 9.80
N ALA A 23 15.46 6.09 8.60
CA ALA A 23 16.13 6.39 7.35
C ALA A 23 16.58 7.86 7.27
N VAL A 24 15.73 8.79 7.71
CA VAL A 24 16.09 10.22 7.81
C VAL A 24 17.24 10.46 8.78
N GLY A 25 17.21 9.85 9.97
CA GLY A 25 18.27 9.98 10.97
C GLY A 25 19.62 9.41 10.49
N LEU A 26 19.58 8.32 9.73
CA LEU A 26 20.74 7.71 9.10
C LEU A 26 21.14 8.34 7.76
N LYS A 27 20.37 9.32 7.26
CA LYS A 27 20.55 9.96 5.95
C LYS A 27 20.54 8.95 4.79
N LEU A 28 19.73 7.90 4.91
CA LEU A 28 19.55 6.87 3.89
C LEU A 28 18.26 7.07 3.11
N PRO A 29 18.24 6.81 1.80
CA PRO A 29 17.01 6.76 1.04
C PRO A 29 16.17 5.55 1.51
N ARG A 30 14.91 5.80 1.85
CA ARG A 30 13.93 4.74 2.10
C ARG A 30 13.17 4.42 0.83
N ILE A 31 13.14 3.15 0.44
CA ILE A 31 12.30 2.65 -0.64
C ILE A 31 11.22 1.78 -0.02
N VAL A 32 9.96 2.05 -0.35
CA VAL A 32 8.83 1.29 0.19
C VAL A 32 8.43 0.20 -0.78
N HIS A 33 8.42 -1.04 -0.32
CA HIS A 33 7.89 -2.16 -1.07
C HIS A 33 6.41 -2.37 -0.73
N ARG A 34 5.57 -2.37 -1.76
CA ARG A 34 4.14 -2.61 -1.68
C ARG A 34 3.86 -4.05 -2.11
N THR A 35 3.39 -4.81 -1.13
CA THR A 35 2.99 -6.22 -1.24
C THR A 35 1.53 -6.39 -1.66
N SER A 36 0.83 -5.28 -1.88
CA SER A 36 -0.57 -5.20 -2.30
C SER A 36 -0.71 -4.35 -3.57
N SER A 37 -1.87 -4.44 -4.21
CA SER A 37 -2.18 -3.74 -5.46
C SER A 37 -2.24 -2.21 -5.29
N ILE A 38 -2.10 -1.47 -6.38
CA ILE A 38 -2.23 -0.01 -6.39
C ILE A 38 -3.64 0.40 -5.99
N SER A 39 -4.65 -0.25 -6.58
CA SER A 39 -6.07 -0.10 -6.26
C SER A 39 -6.36 -0.21 -4.74
N SER A 40 -5.80 -1.22 -4.07
CA SER A 40 -6.00 -1.41 -2.63
C SER A 40 -5.38 -0.28 -1.81
N PHE A 41 -4.22 0.24 -2.25
CA PHE A 41 -3.57 1.36 -1.58
C PHE A 41 -4.34 2.66 -1.76
N LEU A 42 -4.85 2.92 -2.97
CA LEU A 42 -5.76 4.05 -3.23
C LEU A 42 -7.01 3.98 -2.38
N LEU A 43 -7.61 2.80 -2.22
CA LEU A 43 -8.74 2.62 -1.33
C LEU A 43 -8.41 3.05 0.10
N PHE A 44 -7.25 2.64 0.64
CA PHE A 44 -6.82 3.09 1.98
C PHE A 44 -6.54 4.60 2.03
N ALA A 45 -5.89 5.16 1.01
CA ALA A 45 -5.57 6.58 0.97
C ALA A 45 -6.83 7.45 0.89
N LYS A 46 -7.80 7.04 0.05
CA LYS A 46 -9.08 7.75 -0.11
C LYS A 46 -10.02 7.53 1.07
N SER A 47 -10.03 6.35 1.70
CA SER A 47 -10.85 6.12 2.90
C SER A 47 -10.42 6.99 4.08
N LEU A 48 -9.14 7.37 4.15
CA LEU A 48 -8.65 8.35 5.11
C LEU A 48 -9.10 9.79 4.81
N ALA A 49 -9.35 10.12 3.53
CA ALA A 49 -9.70 11.48 3.09
C ALA A 49 -11.21 11.73 3.00
N LEU A 50 -12.01 10.70 2.68
CA LEU A 50 -13.44 10.83 2.38
C LEU A 50 -14.36 10.55 3.58
N LEU A 51 -13.89 9.84 4.61
CA LEU A 51 -14.77 9.39 5.69
C LEU A 51 -14.68 10.34 6.91
N ASP A 52 -15.58 11.33 6.95
CA ASP A 52 -15.93 12.06 8.19
C ASP A 52 -16.43 11.10 9.31
N THR A 53 -16.78 9.86 8.96
CA THR A 53 -17.23 8.77 9.83
C THR A 53 -16.10 7.82 10.29
N GLY A 54 -14.84 8.15 10.02
CA GLY A 54 -13.69 7.29 10.31
C GLY A 54 -13.40 6.31 9.19
N CYS A 55 -12.13 5.96 9.02
CA CYS A 55 -11.52 5.29 7.84
C CYS A 55 -12.08 3.90 7.47
N PHE A 56 -13.14 3.45 8.14
CA PHE A 56 -13.81 2.18 7.91
C PHE A 56 -15.31 2.36 8.02
N TRP A 57 -16.04 1.86 7.02
CA TRP A 57 -17.49 1.91 7.00
C TRP A 57 -18.07 1.20 8.24
N GLN A 58 -18.61 2.00 9.16
CA GLN A 58 -19.38 1.56 10.33
C GLN A 58 -20.86 1.34 9.99
N GLY A 59 -21.16 1.07 8.73
CA GLY A 59 -22.52 0.76 8.28
C GLY A 59 -23.02 -0.54 8.90
N SER A 60 -24.33 -0.62 9.06
CA SER A 60 -25.04 -1.85 9.41
C SER A 60 -24.71 -3.00 8.44
N ASP A 61 -24.89 -4.25 8.87
CA ASP A 61 -24.63 -5.42 8.01
C ASP A 61 -25.43 -5.40 6.69
N GLU A 62 -26.54 -4.66 6.62
CA GLU A 62 -27.34 -4.48 5.40
C GLU A 62 -26.74 -3.44 4.45
N GLU A 63 -26.26 -2.31 4.95
CA GLU A 63 -25.54 -1.30 4.13
C GLU A 63 -24.28 -1.89 3.51
N ARG A 64 -23.67 -2.87 4.17
CA ARG A 64 -22.49 -3.59 3.67
C ARG A 64 -22.78 -4.56 2.53
N LYS A 65 -24.03 -4.93 2.30
CA LYS A 65 -24.43 -5.70 1.12
C LYS A 65 -24.77 -4.80 -0.06
N SER A 66 -24.67 -3.48 0.13
CA SER A 66 -25.02 -2.51 -0.87
C SER A 66 -24.19 -2.66 -2.14
N GLU A 67 -24.88 -2.63 -3.27
CA GLU A 67 -24.28 -2.59 -4.59
C GLU A 67 -23.93 -1.17 -5.06
N THR A 68 -24.18 -0.17 -4.21
CA THR A 68 -23.83 1.22 -4.50
C THR A 68 -22.33 1.35 -4.73
N LEU A 69 -21.97 2.11 -5.77
CA LEU A 69 -20.58 2.41 -6.11
C LEU A 69 -19.93 3.30 -5.05
N VAL A 70 -18.65 3.08 -4.82
CA VAL A 70 -17.82 3.93 -3.97
C VAL A 70 -17.28 5.06 -4.82
N GLN A 71 -17.72 6.28 -4.51
CA GLN A 71 -17.38 7.46 -5.31
C GLN A 71 -15.86 7.65 -5.41
N GLY A 72 -15.34 7.74 -6.63
CA GLY A 72 -13.92 7.90 -6.92
C GLY A 72 -13.09 6.62 -6.81
N LEU A 73 -13.71 5.47 -6.58
CA LEU A 73 -13.07 4.15 -6.57
C LEU A 73 -13.82 3.15 -7.46
N GLU A 74 -14.55 3.66 -8.46
CA GLU A 74 -15.24 2.84 -9.44
C GLU A 74 -14.24 1.88 -10.12
N PRO A 75 -14.57 0.59 -10.27
CA PRO A 75 -15.89 -0.02 -10.17
C PRO A 75 -16.27 -0.58 -8.77
N LEU A 76 -15.52 -0.28 -7.71
CA LEU A 76 -15.75 -0.87 -6.39
C LEU A 76 -17.13 -0.50 -5.83
N LYS A 77 -17.85 -1.50 -5.31
CA LYS A 77 -19.09 -1.34 -4.57
C LYS A 77 -18.83 -1.34 -3.07
N VAL A 78 -19.78 -0.83 -2.28
CA VAL A 78 -19.67 -0.83 -0.81
C VAL A 78 -19.41 -2.24 -0.25
N LYS A 79 -20.02 -3.27 -0.86
CA LYS A 79 -19.80 -4.67 -0.47
C LYS A 79 -18.40 -5.22 -0.72
N ASP A 80 -17.63 -4.59 -1.60
CA ASP A 80 -16.27 -5.02 -1.97
C ASP A 80 -15.22 -4.45 -0.99
N LEU A 81 -15.64 -3.58 -0.07
CA LEU A 81 -14.74 -2.93 0.87
C LEU A 81 -14.29 -3.89 1.98
N PRO A 82 -13.00 -3.89 2.35
CA PRO A 82 -12.45 -4.85 3.29
C PRO A 82 -13.11 -4.73 4.67
N LYS A 83 -13.58 -5.88 5.18
CA LYS A 83 -14.07 -6.01 6.56
C LYS A 83 -12.87 -6.06 7.50
N LEU A 84 -12.57 -4.93 8.12
CA LEU A 84 -11.58 -4.94 9.19
C LEU A 84 -12.24 -5.38 10.49
N LEU A 85 -12.02 -6.65 10.86
CA LEU A 85 -12.43 -7.20 12.16
C LEU A 85 -11.45 -6.72 13.23
N THR A 86 -11.65 -5.50 13.73
CA THR A 86 -10.84 -4.94 14.81
C THR A 86 -11.73 -4.43 15.94
N SER A 87 -11.29 -4.66 17.18
CA SER A 87 -11.86 -3.99 18.35
C SER A 87 -11.42 -2.53 18.48
N GLU A 88 -10.41 -2.11 17.70
CA GLU A 88 -9.79 -0.78 17.73
C GLU A 88 -9.79 -0.10 16.34
N PRO A 89 -10.96 0.34 15.82
CA PRO A 89 -11.05 0.99 14.50
C PRO A 89 -10.21 2.26 14.39
N GLN A 90 -10.16 3.06 15.47
CA GLN A 90 -9.38 4.30 15.52
C GLN A 90 -7.87 4.02 15.46
N GLY A 91 -7.42 2.97 16.13
CA GLY A 91 -6.02 2.54 16.06
C GLY A 91 -5.61 2.17 14.64
N VAL A 92 -6.45 1.44 13.91
CA VAL A 92 -6.11 1.05 12.53
C VAL A 92 -6.20 2.22 11.57
N CYS A 93 -7.16 3.13 11.76
CA CYS A 93 -7.18 4.42 11.08
C CYS A 93 -5.85 5.14 11.23
N LYS A 94 -5.34 5.21 12.46
CA LYS A 94 -4.07 5.87 12.75
C LYS A 94 -2.91 5.18 12.05
N VAL A 95 -2.88 3.85 12.04
CA VAL A 95 -1.86 3.07 11.34
C VAL A 95 -1.89 3.33 9.83
N LEU A 96 -3.07 3.35 9.21
CA LEU A 96 -3.20 3.66 7.78
C LEU A 96 -2.75 5.09 7.46
N GLU A 97 -3.13 6.06 8.30
CA GLU A 97 -2.70 7.46 8.17
C GLU A 97 -1.17 7.57 8.23
N LEU A 98 -0.54 6.93 9.22
CA LEU A 98 0.91 6.92 9.40
C LEU A 98 1.61 6.20 8.24
N MET A 99 1.05 5.09 7.77
CA MET A 99 1.52 4.37 6.60
C MET A 99 1.49 5.25 5.35
N ALA A 100 0.37 5.90 5.04
CA ALA A 100 0.24 6.78 3.87
C ALA A 100 1.23 7.95 3.94
N LYS A 101 1.29 8.63 5.09
CA LYS A 101 2.24 9.75 5.32
C LYS A 101 3.69 9.33 5.16
N ALA A 102 4.09 8.20 5.75
CA ALA A 102 5.45 7.70 5.63
C ALA A 102 5.77 7.25 4.21
N THR A 103 4.81 6.65 3.51
CA THR A 103 4.93 6.21 2.11
C THR A 103 5.16 7.40 1.19
N LYS A 104 4.42 8.50 1.36
CA LYS A 104 4.60 9.76 0.62
C LYS A 104 5.97 10.42 0.84
N ARG A 105 6.63 10.12 1.96
CA ARG A 105 7.98 10.60 2.28
C ARG A 105 9.10 9.67 1.84
N ALA A 106 8.77 8.49 1.33
CA ALA A 106 9.76 7.55 0.81
C ALA A 106 10.42 8.13 -0.44
N GLN A 107 11.64 7.71 -0.74
CA GLN A 107 12.35 8.11 -1.95
C GLN A 107 11.73 7.50 -3.21
N ALA A 108 11.23 6.27 -3.10
CA ALA A 108 10.60 5.54 -4.20
C ALA A 108 9.68 4.44 -3.68
N LEU A 109 8.86 3.92 -4.59
CA LEU A 109 7.89 2.84 -4.35
C LEU A 109 8.17 1.68 -5.29
N ILE A 110 8.21 0.47 -4.75
CA ILE A 110 8.31 -0.78 -5.49
C ILE A 110 6.97 -1.49 -5.39
N TRP A 111 6.42 -1.94 -6.52
CA TRP A 111 5.15 -2.64 -6.61
C TRP A 111 5.35 -4.02 -7.20
N ASN A 112 4.77 -5.03 -6.54
CA ASN A 112 4.64 -6.38 -7.10
C ASN A 112 3.39 -6.46 -8.02
N THR A 113 3.37 -5.61 -9.04
CA THR A 113 2.35 -5.54 -10.10
C THR A 113 3.04 -5.09 -11.39
N PHE A 114 2.28 -4.88 -12.48
CA PHE A 114 2.77 -4.33 -13.74
C PHE A 114 1.83 -3.24 -14.25
N LYS A 115 2.36 -2.31 -15.07
CA LYS A 115 1.68 -1.07 -15.42
C LYS A 115 0.33 -1.32 -16.11
N GLU A 116 0.31 -2.21 -17.09
CA GLU A 116 -0.87 -2.50 -17.93
C GLU A 116 -2.04 -3.08 -17.14
N LEU A 117 -1.81 -3.63 -15.94
CA LEU A 117 -2.87 -4.14 -15.06
C LEU A 117 -3.60 -3.02 -14.30
N GLU A 118 -2.87 -1.97 -13.91
CA GLU A 118 -3.33 -0.97 -12.93
C GLU A 118 -3.01 0.46 -13.40
N GLU A 119 -3.00 0.71 -14.72
CA GLU A 119 -2.57 1.98 -15.31
C GLU A 119 -3.41 3.17 -14.81
N HIS A 120 -4.74 3.01 -14.77
CA HIS A 120 -5.63 4.06 -14.29
C HIS A 120 -5.39 4.39 -12.81
N ASP A 121 -5.25 3.36 -11.96
CA ASP A 121 -4.96 3.54 -10.54
C ASP A 121 -3.59 4.19 -10.34
N LEU A 122 -2.61 3.87 -11.19
CA LEU A 122 -1.29 4.50 -11.14
C LEU A 122 -1.36 5.99 -11.47
N GLU A 123 -2.15 6.39 -12.49
CA GLU A 123 -2.34 7.80 -12.84
C GLU A 123 -2.93 8.59 -11.67
N VAL A 124 -3.95 8.03 -11.01
CA VAL A 124 -4.57 8.63 -9.82
C VAL A 124 -3.56 8.70 -8.67
N LEU A 125 -2.83 7.62 -8.41
CA LEU A 125 -1.88 7.55 -7.31
C LEU A 125 -0.73 8.56 -7.48
N SER A 126 -0.23 8.73 -8.70
CA SER A 126 0.91 9.60 -9.00
C SER A 126 0.62 11.08 -8.71
N GLN A 127 -0.65 11.48 -8.66
CA GLN A 127 -1.05 12.85 -8.28
C GLN A 127 -0.74 13.13 -6.81
N ASP A 128 -0.97 12.15 -5.93
CA ASP A 128 -0.75 12.27 -4.48
C ASP A 128 0.64 11.81 -4.04
N PHE A 129 1.26 10.92 -4.81
CA PHE A 129 2.54 10.29 -4.53
C PHE A 129 3.47 10.47 -5.76
N PRO A 130 4.15 11.61 -5.90
CA PRO A 130 4.96 11.91 -7.09
C PRO A 130 6.33 11.20 -7.11
N ASN A 131 6.61 10.33 -6.14
CA ASN A 131 7.87 9.61 -6.03
C ASN A 131 8.00 8.58 -7.17
N PRO A 132 9.21 8.21 -7.61
CA PRO A 132 9.39 7.14 -8.59
C PRO A 132 8.69 5.83 -8.20
N HIS A 133 7.93 5.26 -9.14
CA HIS A 133 7.27 3.96 -9.01
C HIS A 133 7.98 2.90 -9.88
N PHE A 134 8.33 1.78 -9.27
CA PHE A 134 8.95 0.64 -9.93
C PHE A 134 8.01 -0.56 -9.91
N PHE A 135 7.70 -1.10 -11.08
CA PHE A 135 6.81 -2.25 -11.25
C PHE A 135 7.65 -3.48 -11.59
N ILE A 136 7.85 -4.35 -10.61
CA ILE A 136 8.73 -5.54 -10.75
C ILE A 136 7.95 -6.85 -10.62
N GLY A 137 6.62 -6.77 -10.61
CA GLY A 137 5.74 -7.94 -10.53
C GLY A 137 5.28 -8.45 -11.90
N PRO A 138 4.49 -9.54 -11.89
CA PRO A 138 4.15 -10.33 -10.72
C PRO A 138 5.22 -11.39 -10.40
N PHE A 139 5.74 -11.39 -9.18
CA PHE A 139 6.86 -12.28 -8.79
C PHE A 139 6.59 -13.77 -9.00
N HIS A 140 5.34 -14.23 -8.84
CA HIS A 140 5.00 -15.65 -9.04
C HIS A 140 5.21 -16.14 -10.48
N LYS A 141 5.32 -15.23 -11.47
CA LYS A 141 5.68 -15.58 -12.85
C LYS A 141 7.19 -15.64 -13.07
N TYR A 142 7.96 -14.85 -12.32
CA TYR A 142 9.42 -14.79 -12.46
C TYR A 142 10.15 -15.81 -11.58
N PHE A 143 9.53 -16.21 -10.45
CA PHE A 143 10.11 -17.12 -9.47
C PHE A 143 9.11 -18.27 -9.19
N PRO A 144 8.98 -19.24 -10.10
CA PRO A 144 8.13 -20.40 -9.86
C PRO A 144 8.63 -21.17 -8.64
N ALA A 145 7.72 -21.55 -7.74
CA ALA A 145 8.07 -22.40 -6.60
C ALA A 145 8.60 -23.74 -7.12
N HIS A 146 9.89 -24.00 -6.94
CA HIS A 146 10.47 -25.31 -7.22
C HIS A 146 9.84 -26.33 -6.28
N HIS A 147 8.88 -27.09 -6.78
CA HIS A 147 8.39 -28.27 -6.09
C HIS A 147 9.49 -29.33 -6.22
N GLN A 148 10.42 -29.38 -5.27
CA GLN A 148 11.15 -30.62 -5.04
C GLN A 148 10.12 -31.61 -4.50
N ALA A 149 9.56 -32.43 -5.38
CA ALA A 149 8.91 -33.65 -4.97
C ALA A 149 9.95 -34.45 -4.17
N ALA A 150 9.73 -34.59 -2.86
CA ALA A 150 10.52 -35.50 -2.05
C ALA A 150 10.32 -36.91 -2.62
N SER A 151 11.36 -37.42 -3.30
CA SER A 151 11.52 -38.82 -3.68
C SER A 151 12.01 -39.62 -2.49
#